data_AF-A0AAW9I6A9-F1
#
_entry.id   AF-A0AAW9I6A9-F1
#
_cell.length_a   1.000
_cell.length_b   1.000
_cell.length_c   1.000
_cell.angle_alpha   90.00
_cell.angle_beta   90.00
_cell.angle_gamma   90.00
#
_symmetry.space_group_name_H-M   'P 1'
#
loop_
_entity.id
_entity.type
_entity.pdbx_description
1 polymer ?
#
loop_
_entity_poly.entity_id
_entity_poly.type
_entity_poly.pdbx_seq_one_letter_code
_entity_poly.pdbx_strand_id
1 'polypeptide(L)' 'MTKVLFVKANNRPSDEAVSVKLYDTFLASYKESHPNDTVIELDLYNEELPYMGVD' A
#
# COMPACT_ATOMS: atom_id res chain seq x y z
N MET A 1 13.39 -0.66 14.76
CA MET A 1 13.06 0.40 13.79
C MET A 1 13.26 -0.17 12.41
N THR A 2 12.18 -0.74 11.89
CA THR A 2 12.10 -1.28 10.54
C THR A 2 11.44 -0.23 9.65
N LYS A 3 11.81 -0.23 8.36
CA LYS A 3 11.14 0.56 7.35
C LYS A 3 10.34 -0.38 6.45
N VAL A 4 9.04 -0.18 6.38
CA VAL A 4 8.11 -1.01 5.62
C VAL A 4 7.52 -0.22 4.47
N LEU A 5 7.62 -0.75 3.27
CA LEU A 5 6.92 -0.25 2.09
C LEU A 5 5.63 -1.03 1.91
N PHE A 6 4.51 -0.33 2.00
CA PHE A 6 3.16 -0.87 1.87
C PHE A 6 2.61 -0.50 0.50
N VAL A 7 2.60 -1.47 -0.43
CA VAL A 7 2.29 -1.21 -1.84
C VAL A 7 0.83 -1.52 -2.14
N LYS A 8 0.11 -0.51 -2.63
CA LYS A 8 -1.27 -0.63 -3.11
C LYS A 8 -1.27 -0.67 -4.64
N ALA A 9 -1.81 -1.76 -5.18
CA ALA A 9 -1.93 -2.01 -6.62
C ALA A 9 -3.40 -2.28 -7.02
N ASN A 10 -4.32 -1.50 -6.46
CA ASN A 10 -5.75 -1.58 -6.77
C ASN A 10 -6.37 -0.19 -6.65
N ASN A 11 -7.02 0.30 -7.71
CA ASN A 11 -7.61 1.65 -7.77
C ASN A 11 -9.08 1.72 -7.33
N ARG A 12 -9.69 0.60 -6.93
CA ARG A 12 -11.07 0.60 -6.47
C ARG A 12 -11.17 1.15 -5.04
N PRO A 13 -12.29 1.78 -4.68
CA PRO A 13 -12.53 2.16 -3.29
C PRO A 13 -12.71 0.92 -2.40
N SER A 14 -12.51 1.08 -1.09
CA SER A 14 -12.44 -0.03 -0.14
C SER A 14 -13.76 -0.77 0.09
N ASP A 15 -14.88 -0.12 -0.18
CA ASP A 15 -16.24 -0.69 -0.19
C ASP A 15 -16.52 -1.57 -1.42
N GLU A 16 -15.76 -1.39 -2.51
CA GLU A 16 -15.89 -2.15 -3.75
C GLU A 16 -14.80 -3.22 -3.95
N ALA A 17 -13.81 -3.30 -3.06
CA ALA A 17 -12.68 -4.23 -3.20
C ALA A 17 -12.26 -4.87 -1.87
N VAL A 18 -12.42 -6.20 -1.80
CA VAL A 18 -11.99 -7.01 -0.65
C VAL A 18 -10.51 -6.83 -0.34
N SER A 19 -9.65 -6.75 -1.37
CA SER A 19 -8.20 -6.56 -1.18
C SER A 19 -7.87 -5.19 -0.58
N VAL A 20 -8.59 -4.12 -0.94
CA VAL A 20 -8.37 -2.78 -0.39
C VAL A 20 -8.85 -2.72 1.06
N LYS A 21 -9.99 -3.34 1.36
CA LYS A 21 -10.46 -3.48 2.75
C LYS A 21 -9.46 -4.25 3.64
N LEU A 22 -8.87 -5.33 3.12
CA LEU A 22 -7.82 -6.08 3.81
C LEU A 22 -6.55 -5.25 3.99
N TYR A 23 -6.15 -4.49 2.97
CA TYR A 23 -5.03 -3.55 3.03
C TYR A 23 -5.23 -2.55 4.18
N ASP A 24 -6.38 -1.86 4.23
CA ASP A 24 -6.66 -0.83 5.24
C ASP A 24 -6.65 -1.42 6.65
N THR A 25 -7.30 -2.57 6.83
CA THR A 25 -7.40 -3.25 8.12
C THR A 25 -6.02 -3.70 8.62
N PHE A 26 -5.23 -4.34 7.75
CA PHE A 26 -3.89 -4.80 8.11
C PHE A 26 -2.97 -3.62 8.44
N LEU A 27 -2.97 -2.57 7.60
CA LEU A 27 -2.14 -1.40 7.78
C LEU A 27 -2.40 -0.72 9.13
N ALA A 28 -3.67 -0.60 9.53
CA ALA A 28 -4.05 -0.07 10.82
C ALA A 28 -3.49 -0.93 11.97
N SER A 29 -3.74 -2.24 11.95
CA SER A 29 -3.22 -3.17 12.96
C SER A 29 -1.69 -3.24 12.99
N TYR A 30 -1.03 -3.09 11.85
CA TYR A 30 0.44 -3.07 11.77
C TYR A 30 1.02 -1.83 12.45
N LYS A 31 0.48 -0.63 12.13
CA LYS A 31 0.89 0.64 12.76
C LYS A 31 0.66 0.64 14.27
N GLU A 32 -0.43 0.02 14.73
CA GLU A 32 -0.73 -0.12 16.17
C GLU A 32 0.26 -1.06 16.89
N SER A 33 0.57 -2.21 16.30
CA SER A 33 1.46 -3.21 16.91
C SER A 33 2.96 -2.88 16.78
N HIS A 34 3.34 -2.01 15.84
CA HIS A 34 4.72 -1.62 15.56
C HIS A 34 4.89 -0.09 15.57
N PRO A 35 4.64 0.60 16.70
CA PRO A 35 4.61 2.06 16.77
C PRO A 35 5.95 2.74 16.46
N ASN A 36 7.05 1.98 16.50
CA ASN A 36 8.41 2.48 16.23
C ASN A 36 8.88 2.22 14.79
N ASP A 37 8.05 1.59 13.97
CA ASP A 37 8.38 1.31 12.57
C ASP A 37 7.89 2.44 11.66
N THR A 38 8.66 2.71 10.60
CA THR A 38 8.30 3.71 9.59
C THR A 38 7.59 3.01 8.44
N VAL A 39 6.32 3.33 8.24
CA VAL A 39 5.52 2.80 7.13
C VAL A 39 5.44 3.86 6.03
N ILE A 40 5.83 3.48 4.82
CA ILE A 40 5.64 4.26 3.60
C ILE A 40 4.58 3.56 2.76
N GLU A 41 3.53 4.29 2.39
CA GLU A 41 2.49 3.78 1.50
C GLU A 41 2.83 4.21 0.05
N LEU A 42 2.75 3.26 -0.88
CA LEU A 42 2.99 3.49 -2.31
C LEU A 42 1.76 3.05 -3.09
N ASP A 43 1.02 4.01 -3.64
CA ASP A 43 -0.14 3.73 -4.49
C ASP A 43 0.27 3.76 -5.97
N LEU A 44 0.43 2.57 -6.56
CA LEU A 44 0.93 2.45 -7.94
C LEU A 44 0.01 3.07 -8.99
N TYR A 45 -1.26 3.37 -8.66
CA TYR A 45 -2.17 4.05 -9.57
C TYR A 45 -2.05 5.58 -9.53
N ASN A 46 -1.37 6.13 -8.52
CA ASN A 46 -1.09 7.56 -8.40
C ASN A 46 0.37 7.89 -8.75
N GLU A 47 1.20 6.88 -9.02
CA GLU A 47 2.61 7.04 -9.38
C GLU A 47 2.79 7.04 -10.90
N GLU A 48 3.72 7.87 -11.37
CA GLU A 48 4.20 7.80 -12.75
C GLU A 48 5.39 6.84 -12.82
N LEU A 49 5.14 5.62 -13.29
CA LEU A 49 6.16 4.59 -13.42
C LEU A 49 6.73 4.56 -14.84
N PRO A 50 8.07 4.48 -14.99
CA PRO A 50 8.68 4.36 -16.31
C PRO A 50 8.24 3.05 -16.98
N TYR A 51 7.95 3.12 -18.28
CA TYR A 51 7.73 1.93 -19.08
C TYR A 51 9.05 1.15 -19.23
N MET A 52 9.05 -0.11 -18.84
CA MET A 52 10.24 -1.00 -18.84
C MET A 52 10.22 -2.00 -20.01
N GLY A 53 9.64 -1.60 -21.15
CA GLY A 53 9.58 -2.42 -22.36
C GLY A 53 10.51 -1.93 -23.47
N VAL A 54 10.58 -2.71 -24.53
CA VAL A 54 11.17 -2.33 -25.82
C VAL A 54 10.00 -2.17 -26.79
N ASP A 55 9.78 -0.96 -27.29
CA ASP A 55 8.84 -0.71 -28.39
C ASP A 55 9.30 -1.37 -29.69
#